data_AF-H2E7Q3-F1
#
_entry.id   AF-H2E7Q3-F1
#
_cell.length_a   1.000
_cell.length_b   1.000
_cell.length_c   1.000
_cell.angle_alpha   90.00
_cell.angle_beta   90.00
_cell.angle_gamma   90.00
#
_symmetry.space_group_name_H-M   'P 1'
#
loop_
_entity.id
_entity.type
_entity.pdbx_description
1 polymer ?
#
loop_
_entity_poly.entity_id
_entity_poly.type
_entity_poly.pdbx_seq_one_letter_code
_entity_poly.pdbx_strand_id
1 'polypeptide(L)' 'CPNHATSKENNENHPAPCHLVRCEHKCAKYLEDHYTSRQSVVIPHEQPQAGSEWVTNLFQFMCLGS' A
#
# COMPACT_ATOMS: atom_id res chain seq x y z
N CYS A 1 -1.19 -11.49 8.93
CA CYS A 1 -0.87 -12.66 9.78
C CYS A 1 0.43 -13.31 9.29
N PRO A 2 1.10 -14.17 10.08
CA PRO A 2 2.36 -14.79 9.69
C PRO A 2 2.30 -15.49 8.34
N ASN A 3 1.21 -16.23 8.05
CA ASN A 3 1.03 -16.96 6.79
C ASN A 3 0.99 -16.03 5.56
N HIS A 4 0.28 -14.89 5.64
CA HIS A 4 0.22 -13.94 4.53
C HIS A 4 1.51 -13.12 4.39
N ALA A 5 2.22 -12.86 5.49
CA ALA A 5 3.49 -12.13 5.47
C ALA A 5 4.64 -12.95 4.87
N THR A 6 4.60 -14.29 4.97
CA THR A 6 5.62 -15.19 4.43
C THR A 6 5.28 -15.78 3.06
N SER A 7 4.04 -15.63 2.59
CA SER A 7 3.64 -16.05 1.24
C SER A 7 4.46 -15.32 0.18
N LYS A 8 4.95 -16.05 -0.83
CA LYS A 8 5.73 -15.47 -1.93
C LYS A 8 4.87 -14.85 -3.03
N GLU A 9 3.65 -15.36 -3.20
CA GLU A 9 2.77 -15.04 -4.33
C GLU A 9 2.59 -13.54 -4.57
N ASN A 10 2.41 -12.76 -3.49
CA ASN A 10 2.21 -11.31 -3.57
C ASN A 10 3.35 -10.49 -2.95
N ASN A 11 4.38 -11.13 -2.38
CA ASN A 11 5.43 -10.44 -1.64
C ASN A 11 6.78 -10.50 -2.35
N GLU A 12 7.01 -11.47 -3.23
CA GLU A 12 8.27 -11.62 -3.92
C GLU A 12 8.57 -10.37 -4.76
N ASN A 13 9.73 -9.75 -4.52
CA ASN A 13 10.19 -8.52 -5.18
C ASN A 13 9.36 -7.25 -4.93
N HIS A 14 8.35 -7.28 -4.05
CA HIS A 14 7.63 -6.07 -3.69
C HIS A 14 8.46 -5.22 -2.69
N PRO A 15 8.53 -3.88 -2.82
CA PRO A 15 9.30 -3.03 -1.90
C PRO A 15 8.77 -3.00 -0.46
N ALA A 16 7.53 -3.46 -0.25
CA ALA A 16 6.85 -3.44 1.04
C ALA A 16 6.08 -4.74 1.32
N PRO A 17 6.78 -5.87 1.47
CA PRO A 17 6.15 -7.19 1.63
C PRO A 17 5.36 -7.29 2.95
N CYS A 18 5.78 -6.57 3.99
CA CYS A 18 5.17 -6.63 5.31
C CYS A 18 3.99 -5.65 5.51
N HIS A 19 3.75 -4.74 4.57
CA HIS A 19 2.67 -3.75 4.70
C HIS A 19 1.31 -4.37 4.44
N LEU A 20 0.37 -4.15 5.36
CA LEU A 20 -1.02 -4.59 5.22
C LEU A 20 -1.74 -3.86 4.09
N VAL A 21 -1.49 -2.56 3.93
CA VAL A 21 -2.12 -1.73 2.90
C VAL A 21 -1.09 -1.35 1.86
N ARG A 22 -1.43 -1.58 0.59
CA ARG A 22 -0.62 -1.23 -0.58
C ARG A 22 -1.41 -0.38 -1.56
N CYS A 23 -0.71 0.40 -2.38
CA CYS A 23 -1.34 1.25 -3.38
C CYS A 23 -0.70 0.99 -4.76
N GLU A 24 -1.54 0.83 -5.78
CA GLU A 24 -1.10 0.70 -7.17
C GLU A 24 -0.75 2.08 -7.74
N HIS A 25 0.35 2.65 -7.25
CA HIS A 25 0.85 3.95 -7.68
C HIS A 25 2.37 3.92 -7.82
N LYS A 26 2.91 4.39 -8.95
CA LYS A 26 4.36 4.30 -9.27
C LYS A 26 5.25 5.00 -8.26
N CYS A 27 4.75 6.10 -7.67
CA CYS A 27 5.46 6.88 -6.67
C CYS A 27 5.03 6.56 -5.22
N ALA A 28 4.34 5.44 -4.98
CA ALA A 28 3.96 5.04 -3.63
C ALA A 28 5.19 4.81 -2.76
N LYS A 29 5.19 5.39 -1.56
CA LYS A 29 6.23 5.21 -0.54
C LYS A 29 5.64 4.50 0.66
N TYR A 30 6.38 3.52 1.17
CA TYR A 30 5.98 2.70 2.31
C TYR A 30 6.85 3.09 3.50
N LEU A 31 6.21 3.55 4.57
CA LEU A 31 6.89 4.08 5.75
C LEU A 31 6.50 3.31 7.00
N GLU A 32 7.42 3.23 7.94
CA GLU A 32 7.17 2.76 9.30
C GLU A 32 7.60 3.86 10.27
N ASP A 33 6.68 4.31 11.10
CA ASP A 33 6.97 5.32 12.11
C ASP A 33 7.85 4.72 13.22
N HIS A 34 9.04 5.28 13.45
CA HIS A 34 10.00 4.71 14.39
C HIS A 34 9.58 4.76 15.87
N TYR A 35 8.62 5.62 16.24
CA TYR A 35 8.18 5.76 17.62
C TYR A 35 7.01 4.83 17.95
N THR A 36 6.16 4.56 16.97
CA THR A 36 4.90 3.81 17.14
C THR A 36 4.86 2.49 16.37
N SER A 37 5.86 2.24 15.53
CA SER A 37 5.93 1.12 14.58
C SER A 37 4.71 1.03 13.64
N ARG A 38 3.98 2.14 13.47
CA ARG A 38 2.82 2.18 12.57
C ARG A 38 3.30 2.23 11.13
N GLN A 39 2.82 1.28 10.34
CA GLN A 39 3.06 1.24 8.90
C GLN A 39 2.04 2.11 8.16
N SER A 40 2.51 2.81 7.13
CA SER A 40 1.68 3.66 6.27
C SER A 40 2.14 3.60 4.82
N VAL A 41 1.25 4.01 3.90
CA VAL A 41 1.56 4.24 2.49
C VAL A 41 1.29 5.71 2.18
N VAL A 42 2.25 6.37 1.54
CA VAL A 42 2.18 7.78 1.14
C VAL A 42 2.25 7.85 -0.37
N ILE A 43 1.30 8.58 -0.97
CA ILE A 43 1.22 8.81 -2.41
C ILE A 43 1.22 10.33 -2.68
N PRO A 44 1.77 10.77 -3.83
CA PRO A 44 1.67 12.17 -4.21
C PRO A 44 0.21 12.56 -4.46
N HIS A 45 -0.11 13.82 -4.20
CA HIS A 45 -1.39 14.38 -4.58
C HIS A 45 -1.39 14.71 -6.09
N GLU A 46 -2.36 14.18 -6.82
CA GLU A 46 -2.51 14.37 -8.26
C GLU A 46 -3.72 15.25 -8.59
N GLN A 47 -3.75 15.81 -9.80
CA GLN A 47 -4.96 16.47 -10.31
C GLN A 47 -5.95 15.42 -10.84
N PRO A 48 -7.27 15.66 -10.74
CA PRO A 48 -8.27 14.82 -11.39
C PRO A 48 -7.99 14.66 -12.89
N GLN A 49 -8.33 13.48 -13.41
CA GLN A 49 -8.25 13.22 -14.85
C GLN A 49 -9.24 14.11 -15.62
N ALA A 50 -8.96 14.36 -16.90
CA ALA A 50 -9.82 15.20 -17.73
C ALA A 50 -11.27 14.67 -17.74
N GLY A 51 -12.22 15.53 -17.36
CA GLY A 51 -13.63 15.17 -17.22
C GLY A 51 -14.04 14.59 -15.86
N SER A 52 -13.13 14.58 -14.87
CA SER A 52 -13.40 14.18 -13.48
C SER A 52 -13.16 15.35 -12.52
N GLU A 53 -13.88 15.33 -11.39
CA GLU A 53 -13.65 16.24 -10.25
C GLU A 53 -12.90 15.56 -9.10
N TRP A 54 -12.58 14.27 -9.23
CA TRP A 54 -11.89 13.48 -8.21
C TRP A 54 -10.75 12.63 -8.78
N VAL A 55 -9.86 12.21 -7.88
CA VAL A 55 -8.79 11.24 -8.14
C VAL A 55 -9.19 9.89 -7.55
N THR A 56 -9.00 8.83 -8.31
CA THR A 56 -9.23 7.46 -7.86
C THR A 56 -7.89 6.82 -7.52
N ASN A 57 -7.77 6.32 -6.29
CA ASN A 57 -6.59 5.59 -5.84
C ASN A 57 -6.96 4.13 -5.59
N LEU A 58 -6.17 3.20 -6.14
CA LEU A 58 -6.40 1.77 -5.98
C LEU A 58 -5.57 1.24 -4.81
N PHE A 59 -6.26 0.72 -3.80
CA PHE A 59 -5.64 0.14 -2.61
C PHE A 59 -5.89 -1.36 -2.52
N GLN A 60 -4.89 -2.08 -2.01
CA GLN A 60 -4.93 -3.53 -1.78
C GLN A 60 -4.68 -3.82 -0.29
N PHE A 61 -5.51 -4.68 0.30
CA PHE A 61 -5.39 -5.15 1.68
C PHE A 61 -4.85 -6.58 1.68
N MET A 62 -3.65 -6.77 2.20
CA MET A 62 -2.87 -8.02 2.07
C MET A 62 -3.24 -9.08 3.12
N CYS A 63 -4.27 -8.84 3.93
CA CYS A 63 -4.76 -9.79 4.91
C CYS A 63 -6.27 -9.61 5.09
N LEU A 64 -6.94 -10.72 5.38
CA LEU A 64 -8.37 -10.75 5.69
C LEU A 64 -8.60 -10.43 7.17
N GLY A 65 -9.75 -9.83 7.47
CA GLY A 65 -10.22 -9.51 8.83
C GLY A 65 -11.21 -10.52 9.39
N SER A 66 -10.95 -11.81 9.20
CA SER A 66 -11.77 -12.93 9.70
C SER A 66 -11.85 -12.98 11.22
#